data_AF-M0AKX7-F1
#
_entry.id   AF-M0AKX7-F1
#
_cell.length_a   1.000
_cell.length_b   1.000
_cell.length_c   1.000
_cell.angle_alpha   90.00
_cell.angle_beta   90.00
_cell.angle_gamma   90.00
#
_symmetry.space_group_name_H-M   'P 1'
#
loop_
_entity.id
_entity.type
_entity.pdbx_description
1 polymer ?
#
loop_
_entity_poly.entity_id
_entity_poly.type
_entity_poly.pdbx_seq_one_letter_code
_entity_poly.pdbx_strand_id
1 'polypeptide(L)'
;MGTIVLSLDAELGWGFHDEAVTESFLHETRQNWRRLCELFDTYEIPATWAVTGHLFLNSCSTAHRNHPAGERCCQESVEGLAANDIWCGAELVREIETAAVDHEIAGHGFTHVHFDHERMDEEFATREIENCVQAAERRGHDLTSFVFPVNRIQHRDTLEARGFDCYRGTNQLRDSQSTLVRQLTKVSSAVVGKPTPPIVNPYVDEYGLVNVPASIYLFNFDAEYKKPFSAFGEDPVVRQVKFGIDRVAGTDGVLHLWLHPHNLQTPAHYQRLRSIIRYIDRRRRTDDVRVETMATVADRVRHEGRPRHKSTTLP
;
A
#
# COMPACT_ATOMS: atom_id res chain seq x y z
N MET A 1 13.80 -14.51 10.58
CA MET A 1 12.55 -14.18 11.29
C MET A 1 11.62 -13.49 10.32
N GLY A 2 10.37 -13.95 10.26
CA GLY A 2 9.40 -13.46 9.30
C GLY A 2 9.01 -12.02 9.56
N THR A 3 8.62 -11.32 8.51
CA THR A 3 8.21 -9.91 8.58
C THR A 3 6.78 -9.76 8.10
N ILE A 4 6.02 -8.90 8.78
CA ILE A 4 4.69 -8.46 8.38
C ILE A 4 4.81 -6.99 7.98
N VAL A 5 4.30 -6.65 6.80
CA VAL A 5 4.20 -5.28 6.30
C VAL A 5 2.74 -4.94 6.13
N LEU A 6 2.36 -3.73 6.56
CA LEU A 6 1.04 -3.14 6.33
C LEU A 6 1.23 -1.90 5.47
N SER A 7 0.62 -1.85 4.29
CA SER A 7 0.56 -0.64 3.47
C SER A 7 -0.87 -0.18 3.20
N LEU A 8 -1.06 1.14 3.13
CA LEU A 8 -2.33 1.78 2.89
C LEU A 8 -2.24 2.68 1.67
N ASP A 9 -3.16 2.49 0.73
CA ASP A 9 -3.29 3.36 -0.44
C ASP A 9 -4.22 4.51 -0.07
N ALA A 10 -3.63 5.70 0.05
CA ALA A 10 -4.19 6.86 0.70
C ALA A 10 -4.57 7.91 -0.36
N GLU A 11 -5.76 7.72 -0.94
CA GLU A 11 -6.12 8.33 -2.23
C GLU A 11 -7.25 9.38 -2.13
N LEU A 12 -8.17 9.24 -1.17
CA LEU A 12 -9.39 10.06 -1.07
C LEU A 12 -10.16 10.09 -2.42
N GLY A 13 -10.55 11.26 -2.93
CA GLY A 13 -11.26 11.39 -4.21
C GLY A 13 -10.42 10.97 -5.41
N TRP A 14 -9.09 10.94 -5.30
CA TRP A 14 -8.23 10.57 -6.44
C TRP A 14 -8.38 9.13 -6.87
N GLY A 15 -8.68 8.21 -5.95
CA GLY A 15 -8.95 6.81 -6.28
C GLY A 15 -10.25 6.60 -7.07
N PHE A 16 -11.01 7.67 -7.33
CA PHE A 16 -12.30 7.67 -8.00
C PHE A 16 -12.41 8.86 -8.97
N HIS A 17 -11.29 9.36 -9.50
CA HIS A 17 -11.26 10.58 -10.33
C HIS A 17 -12.04 10.45 -11.66
N ASP A 18 -12.42 9.24 -12.03
CA ASP A 18 -13.22 8.87 -13.19
C ASP A 18 -14.62 8.31 -12.82
N GLU A 19 -14.97 8.31 -11.53
CA GLU A 19 -16.23 7.79 -11.01
C GLU A 19 -17.00 8.84 -10.19
N ALA A 20 -18.33 8.69 -10.10
CA ALA A 20 -19.13 9.54 -9.22
C ALA A 20 -19.05 9.04 -7.77
N VAL A 21 -18.58 9.89 -6.87
CA VAL A 21 -18.58 9.66 -5.41
C VAL A 21 -19.62 10.54 -4.72
N THR A 22 -20.08 10.15 -3.54
CA THR A 22 -21.02 10.93 -2.72
C THR A 22 -20.29 11.70 -1.61
N GLU A 23 -20.93 12.75 -1.08
CA GLU A 23 -20.42 13.46 0.11
C GLU A 23 -20.18 12.50 1.29
N SER A 24 -21.15 11.61 1.55
CA SER A 24 -21.09 10.67 2.66
C SER A 24 -19.88 9.73 2.56
N PHE A 25 -19.59 9.24 1.36
CA PHE A 25 -18.45 8.36 1.11
C PHE A 25 -17.11 9.03 1.42
N LEU A 26 -16.95 10.28 0.98
CA LEU A 26 -15.74 11.06 1.25
C LEU A 26 -15.59 11.37 2.74
N HIS A 27 -16.69 11.78 3.40
CA HIS A 27 -16.70 12.02 4.83
C HIS A 27 -16.31 10.76 5.63
N GLU A 28 -16.90 9.60 5.31
CA GLU A 28 -16.55 8.33 5.92
C GLU A 28 -15.09 7.94 5.66
N THR A 29 -14.58 8.16 4.45
CA THR A 29 -13.18 7.89 4.10
C THR A 29 -12.22 8.74 4.94
N ARG A 30 -12.50 10.04 5.13
CA ARG A 30 -11.73 10.92 6.04
C ARG A 30 -11.79 10.44 7.49
N GLN A 31 -12.95 10.02 7.98
CA GLN A 31 -13.07 9.44 9.33
C GLN A 31 -12.29 8.13 9.47
N ASN A 32 -12.32 7.28 8.45
CA ASN A 32 -11.63 5.99 8.46
C ASN A 32 -10.12 6.16 8.48
N TRP A 33 -9.58 7.18 7.81
CA TRP A 33 -8.18 7.57 7.92
C TRP A 33 -7.77 7.78 9.38
N ARG A 34 -8.51 8.61 10.13
CA ARG A 34 -8.26 8.87 11.55
C ARG A 34 -8.39 7.62 12.41
N ARG A 35 -9.46 6.84 12.20
CA ARG A 35 -9.67 5.56 12.91
C ARG A 35 -8.53 4.57 12.68
N LEU A 36 -7.93 4.58 11.49
CA LEU A 36 -6.77 3.74 11.15
C LEU A 36 -5.53 4.18 11.90
N CYS A 37 -5.21 5.48 11.93
CA CYS A 37 -4.13 6.03 12.78
C CYS A 37 -4.34 5.62 14.25
N GLU A 38 -5.52 5.87 14.81
CA GLU A 38 -5.86 5.49 16.20
C GLU A 38 -5.71 3.98 16.45
N LEU A 39 -6.13 3.14 15.49
CA LEU A 39 -6.02 1.70 15.60
C LEU A 39 -4.56 1.26 15.61
N PHE A 40 -3.72 1.82 14.72
CA PHE A 40 -2.30 1.50 14.67
C PHE A 40 -1.58 1.99 15.92
N ASP A 41 -1.88 3.20 16.40
CA ASP A 41 -1.36 3.75 17.66
C ASP A 41 -1.71 2.87 18.86
N THR A 42 -2.97 2.43 18.95
CA THR A 42 -3.45 1.57 20.05
C THR A 42 -2.66 0.27 20.17
N TYR A 43 -2.21 -0.28 19.04
CA TYR A 43 -1.45 -1.52 18.98
C TYR A 43 0.04 -1.30 18.75
N GLU A 44 0.51 -0.04 18.70
CA GLU A 44 1.90 0.33 18.40
C GLU A 44 2.42 -0.27 17.08
N ILE A 45 1.57 -0.42 16.06
CA ILE A 45 1.88 -1.12 14.80
C ILE A 45 2.25 -0.10 13.71
N PRO A 46 3.50 -0.07 13.22
CA PRO A 46 3.86 0.80 12.11
C PRO A 46 3.24 0.32 10.80
N ALA A 47 2.97 1.26 9.90
CA ALA A 47 2.43 1.02 8.57
C ALA A 47 3.00 2.03 7.57
N THR A 48 2.97 1.65 6.29
CA THR A 48 3.33 2.51 5.16
C THR A 48 2.07 3.15 4.58
N TRP A 49 1.98 4.47 4.60
CA TRP A 49 0.89 5.22 3.98
C TRP A 49 1.36 5.74 2.63
N ALA A 50 0.91 5.11 1.55
CA ALA A 50 1.15 5.57 0.19
C ALA A 50 0.16 6.70 -0.15
N VAL A 51 0.62 7.94 0.00
CA VAL A 51 -0.18 9.15 -0.11
C VAL A 51 -0.14 9.67 -1.55
N THR A 52 -1.32 9.87 -2.15
CA THR A 52 -1.43 10.59 -3.42
C THR A 52 -0.93 12.01 -3.24
N GLY A 53 0.05 12.43 -4.03
CA GLY A 53 0.82 13.65 -3.80
C GLY A 53 0.00 14.93 -3.74
N HIS A 54 -1.12 15.01 -4.46
CA HIS A 54 -2.03 16.15 -4.39
C HIS A 54 -2.67 16.32 -3.00
N LEU A 55 -2.76 15.26 -2.19
CA LEU A 55 -3.25 15.35 -0.81
C LEU A 55 -2.31 16.13 0.12
N PHE A 56 -1.04 16.33 -0.25
CA PHE A 56 -0.14 17.21 0.52
C PHE A 56 -0.51 18.70 0.40
N LEU A 57 -1.31 19.08 -0.60
CA LEU A 57 -1.71 20.47 -0.85
C LEU A 57 -2.88 20.91 0.05
N ASN A 58 -2.98 22.21 0.30
CA ASN A 58 -4.18 22.82 0.92
C ASN A 58 -5.22 23.28 -0.12
N SER A 59 -4.76 23.53 -1.35
CA SER A 59 -5.58 23.90 -2.50
C SER A 59 -4.76 23.77 -3.78
N CYS A 60 -5.41 23.64 -4.93
CA CYS A 60 -4.75 23.62 -6.23
C CYS A 60 -5.51 24.48 -7.25
N SER A 61 -4.78 25.36 -7.93
CA SER A 61 -5.25 26.14 -9.08
C SER A 61 -4.54 25.78 -10.38
N THR A 62 -3.62 24.81 -10.32
CA THR A 62 -2.75 24.40 -11.43
C THR A 62 -3.47 23.41 -12.34
N ALA A 63 -3.21 23.50 -13.65
CA ALA A 63 -3.72 22.53 -14.60
C ALA A 63 -2.85 21.26 -14.61
N HIS A 64 -3.49 20.09 -14.60
CA HIS A 64 -2.86 18.77 -14.72
C HIS A 64 -2.86 18.32 -16.18
N ARG A 65 -1.91 18.85 -16.97
CA ARG A 65 -1.76 18.50 -18.39
C ARG A 65 -1.72 16.97 -18.58
N ASN A 66 -2.36 16.49 -19.65
CA ASN A 66 -2.47 15.07 -20.03
C ASN A 66 -3.31 14.19 -19.09
N HIS A 67 -3.89 14.73 -18.00
CA HIS A 67 -4.72 13.94 -17.09
C HIS A 67 -5.94 13.35 -17.82
N PRO A 68 -6.24 12.04 -17.68
CA PRO A 68 -7.35 11.39 -18.39
C PRO A 68 -8.72 12.02 -18.12
N ALA A 69 -8.99 12.37 -16.86
CA ALA A 69 -10.21 13.06 -16.42
C ALA A 69 -10.26 14.57 -16.75
N GLY A 70 -9.29 15.09 -17.50
CA GLY A 70 -9.20 16.50 -17.87
C GLY A 70 -8.29 17.32 -16.97
N GLU A 71 -7.77 18.44 -17.51
CA GLU A 71 -6.67 19.18 -16.86
C GLU A 71 -7.06 19.93 -15.58
N ARG A 72 -8.36 20.07 -15.30
CA ARG A 72 -8.88 20.76 -14.10
C ARG A 72 -9.78 19.85 -13.26
N CYS A 73 -9.60 18.54 -13.36
CA CYS A 73 -10.38 17.54 -12.61
C CYS A 73 -10.42 17.85 -11.09
N CYS A 74 -9.33 18.36 -10.53
CA CYS A 74 -9.24 18.73 -9.11
C CYS A 74 -10.02 20.00 -8.71
N GLN A 75 -10.74 20.65 -9.64
CA GLN A 75 -11.58 21.82 -9.38
C GLN A 75 -13.06 21.46 -9.27
N GLU A 76 -13.43 20.20 -9.53
CA GLU A 76 -14.80 19.74 -9.48
C GLU A 76 -15.28 19.56 -8.03
N SER A 77 -16.52 19.99 -7.76
CA SER A 77 -17.22 19.86 -6.48
C SER A 77 -18.27 18.75 -6.55
N VAL A 78 -18.54 18.09 -5.43
CA VAL A 78 -19.52 16.99 -5.32
C VAL A 78 -20.56 17.35 -4.26
N GLU A 79 -21.84 17.39 -4.64
CA GLU A 79 -23.00 17.43 -3.72
C GLU A 79 -22.92 18.46 -2.57
N GLY A 80 -22.18 19.56 -2.72
CA GLY A 80 -22.00 20.59 -1.69
C GLY A 80 -20.63 20.57 -0.99
N LEU A 81 -19.80 19.57 -1.22
CA LEU A 81 -18.38 19.58 -0.86
C LEU A 81 -17.57 20.44 -1.81
N ALA A 82 -16.74 21.32 -1.25
CA ALA A 82 -15.79 22.09 -2.02
C ALA A 82 -14.71 21.17 -2.61
N ALA A 83 -14.16 21.55 -3.77
CA ALA A 83 -13.12 20.77 -4.45
C ALA A 83 -11.92 20.43 -3.53
N ASN A 84 -11.51 21.36 -2.66
CA ASN A 84 -10.43 21.10 -1.70
C ASN A 84 -10.77 19.95 -0.72
N ASP A 85 -12.04 19.81 -0.32
CA ASP A 85 -12.48 18.74 0.58
C ASP A 85 -12.57 17.36 -0.12
N ILE A 86 -12.32 17.31 -1.43
CA ILE A 86 -12.32 16.10 -2.25
C ILE A 86 -10.90 15.72 -2.63
N TRP A 87 -10.15 16.69 -3.18
CA TRP A 87 -8.88 16.47 -3.86
C TRP A 87 -7.65 16.82 -3.01
N CYS A 88 -7.82 17.54 -1.91
CA CYS A 88 -6.76 17.89 -0.97
C CYS A 88 -6.93 17.15 0.37
N GLY A 89 -5.85 16.96 1.12
CA GLY A 89 -5.88 16.20 2.37
C GLY A 89 -4.77 16.57 3.34
N ALA A 90 -4.28 17.80 3.28
CA ALA A 90 -3.15 18.27 4.06
C ALA A 90 -3.33 18.09 5.57
N GLU A 91 -4.57 18.11 6.05
CA GLU A 91 -4.93 17.83 7.42
C GLU A 91 -4.93 16.34 7.75
N LEU A 92 -5.28 15.45 6.81
CA LEU A 92 -5.17 14.01 7.02
C LEU A 92 -3.73 13.53 7.01
N VAL A 93 -2.89 14.13 6.17
CA VAL A 93 -1.43 13.88 6.22
C VAL A 93 -0.89 14.29 7.59
N ARG A 94 -1.35 15.40 8.17
CA ARG A 94 -0.98 15.79 9.56
C ARG A 94 -1.33 14.71 10.58
N GLU A 95 -2.46 14.02 10.42
CA GLU A 95 -2.82 12.93 11.35
C GLU A 95 -1.78 11.81 11.33
N ILE A 96 -1.15 11.53 10.18
CA ILE A 96 -0.04 10.57 10.08
C ILE A 96 1.22 11.16 10.72
N GLU A 97 1.54 12.42 10.40
CA GLU A 97 2.72 13.14 10.92
C GLU A 97 2.75 13.21 12.46
N THR A 98 1.59 13.32 13.09
CA THR A 98 1.45 13.48 14.54
C THR A 98 0.99 12.21 15.26
N ALA A 99 0.92 11.07 14.56
CA ALA A 99 0.57 9.79 15.16
C ALA A 99 1.60 9.39 16.23
N ALA A 100 1.17 8.62 17.23
CA ALA A 100 2.08 8.17 18.29
C ALA A 100 3.09 7.13 17.77
N VAL A 101 2.69 6.36 16.77
CA VAL A 101 3.54 5.42 16.04
C VAL A 101 4.18 6.11 14.86
N ASP A 102 5.48 5.87 14.70
CA ASP A 102 6.23 6.32 13.54
C ASP A 102 5.78 5.56 12.28
N HIS A 103 4.94 6.21 11.49
CA HIS A 103 4.42 5.71 10.22
C HIS A 103 5.32 6.16 9.07
N GLU A 104 5.51 5.29 8.08
CA GLU A 104 6.16 5.68 6.83
C GLU A 104 5.15 6.42 5.94
N ILE A 105 5.57 7.54 5.35
CA ILE A 105 4.84 8.20 4.26
C ILE A 105 5.55 7.86 2.95
N ALA A 106 4.81 7.22 2.05
CA ALA A 106 5.25 6.78 0.73
C ALA A 106 4.55 7.58 -0.38
N GLY A 107 5.18 7.65 -1.56
CA GLY A 107 4.57 8.26 -2.74
C GLY A 107 3.55 7.35 -3.43
N HIS A 108 2.50 7.94 -3.99
CA HIS A 108 1.45 7.21 -4.72
C HIS A 108 1.02 7.91 -6.03
N GLY A 109 1.99 8.47 -6.74
CA GLY A 109 1.74 9.40 -7.85
C GLY A 109 1.18 10.72 -7.35
N PHE A 110 1.10 11.75 -8.21
CA PHE A 110 0.61 13.06 -7.79
C PHE A 110 -0.92 13.14 -7.91
N THR A 111 -1.48 12.60 -8.97
CA THR A 111 -2.92 12.65 -9.30
C THR A 111 -3.54 11.26 -9.47
N HIS A 112 -2.86 10.22 -8.97
CA HIS A 112 -3.31 8.81 -9.02
C HIS A 112 -3.52 8.24 -10.43
N VAL A 113 -3.06 8.92 -11.48
CA VAL A 113 -3.15 8.37 -12.84
C VAL A 113 -2.37 7.07 -12.95
N HIS A 114 -2.94 6.09 -13.63
CA HIS A 114 -2.29 4.81 -13.87
C HIS A 114 -1.07 4.98 -14.77
N PHE A 115 0.07 4.44 -14.36
CA PHE A 115 1.34 4.60 -15.07
C PHE A 115 1.42 3.75 -16.36
N ASP A 116 0.42 2.90 -16.63
CA ASP A 116 0.25 2.17 -17.89
C ASP A 116 -0.88 2.76 -18.79
N HIS A 117 -1.43 3.92 -18.43
CA HIS A 117 -2.46 4.58 -19.22
C HIS A 117 -1.92 5.07 -20.57
N GLU A 118 -2.74 5.05 -21.63
CA GLU A 118 -2.32 5.43 -23.01
C GLU A 118 -1.81 6.88 -23.16
N ARG A 119 -2.22 7.76 -22.24
CA ARG A 119 -1.79 9.16 -22.15
C ARG A 119 -0.52 9.37 -21.32
N MET A 120 -0.01 8.31 -20.69
CA MET A 120 1.21 8.35 -19.88
C MET A 120 2.44 8.28 -20.79
N ASP A 121 2.99 9.45 -21.13
CA ASP A 121 4.32 9.57 -21.73
C ASP A 121 5.39 9.76 -20.63
N GLU A 122 6.66 9.67 -21.01
CA GLU A 122 7.80 9.82 -20.07
C GLU A 122 7.77 11.18 -19.35
N GLU A 123 7.38 12.25 -20.04
CA GLU A 123 7.27 13.60 -19.46
C GLU A 123 6.16 13.65 -18.39
N PHE A 124 5.02 13.02 -18.65
CA PHE A 124 3.91 12.96 -17.71
C PHE A 124 4.24 12.08 -16.50
N ALA A 125 4.85 10.91 -16.71
CA ALA A 125 5.28 10.05 -15.60
C ALA A 125 6.31 10.76 -14.70
N THR A 126 7.28 11.45 -15.32
CA THR A 126 8.25 12.29 -14.60
C THR A 126 7.55 13.36 -13.78
N ARG A 127 6.59 14.08 -14.38
CA ARG A 127 5.83 15.12 -13.68
C ARG A 127 4.99 14.55 -12.53
N GLU A 128 4.38 13.39 -12.69
CA GLU A 128 3.61 12.72 -11.62
C GLU A 128 4.49 12.36 -10.43
N ILE A 129 5.71 11.86 -10.67
CA ILE A 129 6.65 11.53 -9.61
C ILE A 129 7.22 12.80 -8.97
N GLU A 130 7.72 13.75 -9.77
CA GLU A 130 8.36 14.97 -9.28
C GLU A 130 7.39 15.88 -8.53
N ASN A 131 6.15 16.04 -9.00
CA ASN A 131 5.16 16.84 -8.28
C ASN A 131 4.79 16.20 -6.94
N CYS A 132 4.75 14.86 -6.88
CA CYS A 132 4.51 14.14 -5.64
C CYS A 132 5.65 14.38 -4.63
N VAL A 133 6.91 14.21 -5.07
CA VAL A 133 8.11 14.49 -4.26
C VAL A 133 8.11 15.93 -3.76
N GLN A 134 7.99 16.91 -4.67
CA GLN A 134 8.01 18.32 -4.29
C GLN A 134 6.87 18.71 -3.34
N ALA A 135 5.69 18.10 -3.48
CA ALA A 135 4.57 18.35 -2.58
C ALA A 135 4.83 17.81 -1.16
N ALA A 136 5.45 16.64 -1.06
CA ALA A 136 5.89 16.04 0.20
C ALA A 136 7.05 16.82 0.85
N GLU A 137 8.07 17.21 0.08
CA GLU A 137 9.23 17.99 0.54
C GLU A 137 8.81 19.33 1.16
N ARG A 138 7.83 20.02 0.56
CA ARG A 138 7.27 21.27 1.11
C ARG A 138 6.65 21.09 2.50
N ARG A 139 6.40 19.86 2.92
CA ARG A 139 5.91 19.50 4.26
C ARG A 139 6.98 18.84 5.13
N GLY A 140 8.21 18.74 4.65
CA GLY A 140 9.33 18.15 5.38
C GLY A 140 9.44 16.63 5.26
N HIS A 141 8.81 16.02 4.26
CA HIS A 141 8.90 14.58 4.01
C HIS A 141 9.81 14.27 2.84
N ASP A 142 10.68 13.26 3.04
CA ASP A 142 11.48 12.65 1.99
C ASP A 142 10.85 11.31 1.61
N LEU A 143 10.47 11.16 0.34
CA LEU A 143 9.76 9.97 -0.13
C LEU A 143 10.76 8.93 -0.64
N THR A 144 11.02 7.90 0.18
CA THR A 144 11.94 6.82 -0.18
C THR A 144 11.23 5.56 -0.69
N SER A 145 9.92 5.46 -0.54
CA SER A 145 9.14 4.34 -1.06
C SER A 145 7.98 4.78 -1.92
N PHE A 146 7.64 3.95 -2.91
CA PHE A 146 6.57 4.24 -3.85
C PHE A 146 5.60 3.08 -4.01
N VAL A 147 4.32 3.40 -4.15
CA VAL A 147 3.29 2.46 -4.59
C VAL A 147 2.72 2.99 -5.87
N PHE A 148 2.74 2.21 -6.95
CA PHE A 148 2.11 2.63 -8.19
C PHE A 148 0.59 2.63 -8.04
N PRO A 149 -0.12 3.68 -8.53
CA PRO A 149 -1.58 3.65 -8.64
C PRO A 149 -2.05 2.34 -9.28
N VAL A 150 -3.08 1.74 -8.69
CA VAL A 150 -3.63 0.41 -9.05
C VAL A 150 -2.60 -0.72 -9.18
N ASN A 151 -1.43 -0.57 -8.55
CA ASN A 151 -0.27 -1.48 -8.62
C ASN A 151 0.26 -1.76 -10.05
N ARG A 152 0.12 -0.80 -10.98
CA ARG A 152 0.66 -0.91 -12.35
C ARG A 152 2.08 -0.34 -12.42
N ILE A 153 3.06 -1.24 -12.28
CA ILE A 153 4.48 -0.90 -12.20
C ILE A 153 5.02 -0.53 -13.58
N GLN A 154 5.43 0.74 -13.75
CA GLN A 154 6.12 1.27 -14.93
C GLN A 154 7.06 2.40 -14.50
N HIS A 155 7.95 2.89 -15.38
CA HIS A 155 8.81 4.06 -15.11
C HIS A 155 9.67 3.95 -13.83
N ARG A 156 10.19 2.76 -13.53
CA ARG A 156 11.05 2.50 -12.35
C ARG A 156 12.40 3.23 -12.42
N ASP A 157 12.93 3.41 -13.61
CA ASP A 157 14.08 4.27 -13.88
C ASP A 157 13.85 5.72 -13.41
N THR A 158 12.63 6.23 -13.57
CA THR A 158 12.27 7.58 -13.10
C THR A 158 12.21 7.65 -11.57
N LEU A 159 11.74 6.58 -10.90
CA LEU A 159 11.79 6.48 -9.44
C LEU A 159 13.23 6.47 -8.92
N GLU A 160 14.10 5.64 -9.50
CA GLU A 160 15.52 5.57 -9.14
C GLU A 160 16.18 6.94 -9.29
N ALA A 161 15.96 7.60 -10.43
CA ALA A 161 16.55 8.92 -10.71
C ALA A 161 16.09 10.03 -9.75
N ARG A 162 15.02 9.79 -8.96
CA ARG A 162 14.42 10.72 -7.99
C ARG A 162 14.66 10.30 -6.54
N GLY A 163 15.55 9.32 -6.33
CA GLY A 163 16.03 8.94 -5.00
C GLY A 163 15.13 7.95 -4.26
N PHE A 164 14.16 7.33 -4.94
CA PHE A 164 13.39 6.25 -4.31
C PHE A 164 14.26 5.03 -4.07
N ASP A 165 13.98 4.35 -2.96
CA ASP A 165 14.70 3.18 -2.50
C ASP A 165 13.97 1.89 -2.81
N CYS A 166 12.64 1.93 -2.75
CA CYS A 166 11.81 0.75 -2.94
C CYS A 166 10.44 1.07 -3.53
N TYR A 167 9.78 0.02 -4.00
CA TYR A 167 8.39 0.09 -4.42
C TYR A 167 7.61 -1.17 -4.05
N ARG A 168 6.29 -1.03 -3.95
CA ARG A 168 5.39 -2.18 -3.78
C ARG A 168 5.18 -2.85 -5.12
N GLY A 169 5.77 -4.04 -5.31
CA GLY A 169 5.63 -4.79 -6.55
C GLY A 169 4.63 -5.94 -6.48
N THR A 170 4.55 -6.71 -7.56
CA THR A 170 3.87 -8.00 -7.62
C THR A 170 4.88 -9.13 -7.39
N ASN A 171 4.39 -10.31 -6.97
CA ASN A 171 5.23 -11.49 -6.84
C ASN A 171 5.48 -12.10 -8.23
N GLN A 172 6.72 -12.04 -8.72
CA GLN A 172 7.12 -12.60 -10.02
C GLN A 172 6.76 -14.08 -10.20
N LEU A 173 6.72 -14.88 -9.11
CA LEU A 173 6.35 -16.30 -9.19
C LEU A 173 4.89 -16.55 -9.61
N ARG A 174 4.01 -15.54 -9.55
CA ARG A 174 2.65 -15.61 -10.12
C ARG A 174 2.60 -15.17 -11.58
N ASP A 175 3.47 -14.25 -11.98
CA ASP A 175 3.51 -13.72 -13.36
C ASP A 175 4.32 -14.62 -14.31
N SER A 176 5.30 -15.38 -13.81
CA SER A 176 6.10 -16.32 -14.60
C SER A 176 5.38 -17.66 -14.90
N GLN A 177 4.18 -17.89 -14.36
CA GLN A 177 3.43 -19.12 -14.56
C GLN A 177 2.61 -19.00 -15.85
N SER A 178 2.90 -19.85 -16.84
CA SER A 178 2.13 -19.88 -18.09
C SER A 178 0.64 -20.11 -17.81
N THR A 179 -0.23 -19.57 -18.68
CA THR A 179 -1.70 -19.66 -18.55
C THR A 179 -2.19 -21.09 -18.32
N LEU A 180 -1.48 -22.08 -18.87
CA LEU A 180 -1.73 -23.52 -18.70
C LEU A 180 -1.43 -24.02 -17.29
N VAL A 181 -0.31 -23.61 -16.68
CA VAL A 181 -0.01 -24.00 -15.30
C VAL A 181 -0.97 -23.32 -14.32
N ARG A 182 -1.40 -22.07 -14.62
CA ARG A 182 -2.44 -21.36 -13.87
C ARG A 182 -3.79 -22.07 -13.91
N GLN A 183 -4.13 -22.73 -15.02
CA GLN A 183 -5.36 -23.53 -15.13
C GLN A 183 -5.23 -24.88 -14.41
N LEU A 184 -4.09 -25.56 -14.51
CA LEU A 184 -3.86 -26.85 -13.85
C LEU A 184 -3.79 -26.71 -12.31
N THR A 185 -3.19 -25.64 -11.79
CA THR A 185 -3.22 -25.34 -10.34
C THR A 185 -4.62 -24.99 -9.84
N LYS A 186 -5.48 -24.43 -10.70
CA LYS A 186 -6.89 -24.14 -10.38
C LYS A 186 -7.68 -25.42 -10.07
N VAL A 187 -7.35 -26.53 -10.74
CA VAL A 187 -7.99 -27.83 -10.56
C VAL A 187 -7.43 -28.56 -9.34
N SER A 188 -6.12 -28.45 -9.06
CA SER A 188 -5.52 -29.05 -7.84
C SER A 188 -5.86 -28.30 -6.55
N SER A 189 -6.12 -26.98 -6.63
CA SER A 189 -6.55 -26.16 -5.48
C SER A 189 -7.98 -26.44 -5.02
N ALA A 190 -8.78 -27.15 -5.83
CA ALA A 190 -10.16 -27.47 -5.48
C ALA A 190 -10.27 -28.58 -4.42
N VAL A 191 -9.20 -29.35 -4.16
CA VAL A 191 -9.24 -30.50 -3.23
C VAL A 191 -8.10 -30.50 -2.19
N VAL A 192 -7.09 -29.64 -2.29
CA VAL A 192 -5.97 -29.61 -1.32
C VAL A 192 -5.57 -28.18 -0.96
N GLY A 193 -5.71 -27.83 0.32
CA GLY A 193 -5.04 -26.68 0.95
C GLY A 193 -5.88 -25.41 1.02
N LYS A 194 -6.12 -24.93 2.25
CA LYS A 194 -6.68 -23.60 2.52
C LYS A 194 -5.89 -22.55 1.72
N PRO A 195 -6.52 -21.67 0.92
CA PRO A 195 -5.77 -20.61 0.25
C PRO A 195 -5.15 -19.75 1.36
N THR A 196 -3.83 -19.77 1.48
CA THR A 196 -3.10 -18.89 2.42
C THR A 196 -2.49 -17.75 1.62
N PRO A 197 -2.35 -16.55 2.21
CA PRO A 197 -1.65 -15.47 1.53
C PRO A 197 -0.24 -15.91 1.18
N PRO A 198 0.29 -15.58 -0.01
CA PRO A 198 1.65 -15.92 -0.37
C PRO A 198 2.63 -15.21 0.56
N ILE A 199 3.60 -15.95 1.10
CA ILE A 199 4.80 -15.36 1.69
C ILE A 199 5.71 -14.98 0.54
N VAL A 200 6.15 -13.73 0.50
CA VAL A 200 6.92 -13.16 -0.61
C VAL A 200 8.33 -12.83 -0.15
N ASN A 201 9.27 -12.74 -1.10
CA ASN A 201 10.66 -12.38 -0.81
C ASN A 201 10.97 -11.07 -1.53
N PRO A 202 11.27 -10.00 -0.78
CA PRO A 202 11.81 -8.77 -1.37
C PRO A 202 13.14 -9.05 -2.08
N TYR A 203 13.43 -8.27 -3.12
CA TYR A 203 14.68 -8.39 -3.88
C TYR A 203 15.04 -7.04 -4.52
N VAL A 204 16.33 -6.85 -4.79
CA VAL A 204 16.83 -5.69 -5.53
C VAL A 204 16.63 -5.94 -7.02
N ASP A 205 15.97 -5.02 -7.71
CA ASP A 205 15.68 -5.11 -9.15
C ASP A 205 16.84 -4.58 -10.01
N GLU A 206 16.64 -4.55 -11.33
CA GLU A 206 17.66 -4.12 -12.30
C GLU A 206 18.04 -2.64 -12.20
N TYR A 207 17.24 -1.81 -11.53
CA TYR A 207 17.51 -0.39 -11.29
C TYR A 207 18.13 -0.15 -9.90
N GLY A 208 18.32 -1.19 -9.08
CA GLY A 208 18.80 -1.02 -7.70
C GLY A 208 17.69 -0.64 -6.70
N LEU A 209 16.44 -0.64 -7.13
CA LEU A 209 15.27 -0.47 -6.27
C LEU A 209 14.94 -1.78 -5.57
N VAL A 210 14.50 -1.73 -4.32
CA VAL A 210 13.95 -2.92 -3.67
C VAL A 210 12.49 -3.10 -4.07
N ASN A 211 12.16 -4.20 -4.75
CA ASN A 211 10.78 -4.64 -4.84
C ASN A 211 10.36 -5.25 -3.50
N VAL A 212 9.32 -4.71 -2.87
CA VAL A 212 8.65 -5.30 -1.69
C VAL A 212 7.27 -5.82 -2.13
N PRO A 213 7.15 -7.08 -2.59
CA PRO A 213 5.91 -7.53 -3.22
C PRO A 213 4.71 -7.49 -2.27
N ALA A 214 3.51 -7.23 -2.79
CA ALA A 214 2.27 -7.36 -2.03
C ALA A 214 1.84 -8.83 -1.93
N SER A 215 1.36 -9.26 -0.75
CA SER A 215 0.83 -10.62 -0.54
C SER A 215 -0.67 -10.68 -0.75
N ILE A 216 -1.43 -9.81 -0.09
CA ILE A 216 -2.89 -9.86 -0.09
C ILE A 216 -3.55 -8.50 0.14
N TYR A 217 -4.55 -8.22 -0.68
CA TYR A 217 -5.49 -7.13 -0.47
C TYR A 217 -6.58 -7.58 0.51
N LEU A 218 -6.75 -6.87 1.63
CA LEU A 218 -7.65 -7.29 2.72
C LEU A 218 -9.15 -7.21 2.37
N PHE A 219 -9.50 -6.62 1.22
CA PHE A 219 -10.87 -6.38 0.81
C PHE A 219 -11.25 -6.98 -0.56
N ASN A 220 -10.39 -7.81 -1.18
CA ASN A 220 -10.66 -8.48 -2.48
C ASN A 220 -11.62 -9.70 -2.41
N PHE A 221 -12.53 -9.75 -1.45
CA PHE A 221 -13.34 -10.94 -1.22
C PHE A 221 -14.75 -10.71 -1.76
N ASP A 222 -14.94 -11.12 -3.00
CA ASP A 222 -16.23 -11.15 -3.68
C ASP A 222 -17.33 -11.81 -2.83
N ALA A 223 -18.57 -11.40 -3.07
CA ALA A 223 -19.77 -11.96 -2.43
C ALA A 223 -19.86 -13.50 -2.53
N GLU A 224 -19.17 -14.13 -3.48
CA GLU A 224 -19.09 -15.59 -3.63
C GLU A 224 -18.26 -16.28 -2.53
N TYR A 225 -17.22 -15.63 -2.00
CA TYR A 225 -16.42 -16.17 -0.87
C TYR A 225 -17.16 -16.10 0.47
N LYS A 226 -18.22 -15.28 0.57
CA LYS A 226 -19.07 -15.18 1.77
C LYS A 226 -19.98 -16.40 1.95
N LYS A 227 -20.31 -17.14 0.87
CA LYS A 227 -21.35 -18.19 0.90
C LYS A 227 -20.98 -19.47 1.66
N PRO A 228 -19.76 -20.05 1.55
CA PRO A 228 -19.45 -21.29 2.25
C PRO A 228 -18.87 -21.11 3.68
N PHE A 229 -18.39 -19.91 4.05
CA PHE A 229 -17.68 -19.69 5.30
C PHE A 229 -18.42 -18.86 6.36
N SER A 230 -19.51 -18.17 5.98
CA SER A 230 -20.39 -17.45 6.92
C SER A 230 -21.04 -18.38 7.96
N ALA A 231 -21.14 -19.68 7.67
CA ALA A 231 -21.69 -20.68 8.58
C ALA A 231 -20.87 -20.88 9.87
N PHE A 232 -19.61 -20.43 9.91
CA PHE A 232 -18.70 -20.63 11.07
C PHE A 232 -18.55 -19.39 11.96
N GLY A 233 -19.22 -18.28 11.66
CA GLY A 233 -19.19 -17.05 12.49
C GLY A 233 -17.86 -16.29 12.53
N GLU A 234 -16.79 -16.79 11.89
CA GLU A 234 -15.50 -16.10 11.75
C GLU A 234 -15.32 -15.58 10.32
N ASP A 235 -14.87 -14.33 10.18
CA ASP A 235 -14.58 -13.71 8.89
C ASP A 235 -13.51 -14.52 8.12
N PRO A 236 -13.78 -14.96 6.88
CA PRO A 236 -12.86 -15.81 6.11
C PRO A 236 -11.50 -15.16 5.87
N VAL A 237 -11.48 -13.83 5.71
CA VAL A 237 -10.26 -13.04 5.51
C VAL A 237 -9.42 -13.05 6.77
N VAL A 238 -10.05 -12.83 7.93
CA VAL A 238 -9.36 -12.87 9.22
C VAL A 238 -8.72 -14.24 9.41
N ARG A 239 -9.46 -15.31 9.12
CA ARG A 239 -8.95 -16.68 9.23
C ARG A 239 -7.76 -16.91 8.29
N GLN A 240 -7.88 -16.51 7.03
CA GLN A 240 -6.82 -16.65 6.03
C GLN A 240 -5.56 -15.87 6.42
N VAL A 241 -5.71 -14.61 6.86
CA VAL A 241 -4.60 -13.74 7.27
C VAL A 241 -3.92 -14.27 8.52
N LYS A 242 -4.66 -14.76 9.53
CA LYS A 242 -4.07 -15.42 10.71
C LYS A 242 -3.18 -16.61 10.31
N PHE A 243 -3.65 -17.45 9.38
CA PHE A 243 -2.80 -18.54 8.85
C PHE A 243 -1.56 -18.03 8.13
N GLY A 244 -1.66 -16.92 7.38
CA GLY A 244 -0.50 -16.26 6.79
C GLY A 244 0.51 -15.78 7.83
N ILE A 245 0.02 -15.16 8.91
CA ILE A 245 0.83 -14.66 10.03
C ILE A 245 1.54 -15.82 10.74
N ASP A 246 0.84 -16.92 11.00
CA ASP A 246 1.46 -18.09 11.63
C ASP A 246 2.50 -18.74 10.71
N ARG A 247 2.28 -18.74 9.40
CA ARG A 247 3.25 -19.24 8.42
C ARG A 247 4.49 -18.37 8.34
N VAL A 248 4.35 -17.04 8.29
CA VAL A 248 5.50 -16.15 8.11
C VAL A 248 6.46 -16.22 9.30
N ALA A 249 5.94 -16.44 10.51
CA ALA A 249 6.74 -16.60 11.73
C ALA A 249 7.87 -17.62 11.60
N GLY A 250 7.64 -18.71 10.88
CA GLY A 250 8.64 -19.77 10.65
C GLY A 250 9.56 -19.56 9.44
N THR A 251 9.62 -18.34 8.88
CA THR A 251 10.35 -18.05 7.63
C THR A 251 11.24 -16.81 7.76
N ASP A 252 11.98 -16.49 6.69
CA ASP A 252 12.66 -15.19 6.52
C ASP A 252 11.95 -14.29 5.49
N GLY A 253 10.74 -14.68 5.07
CA GLY A 253 9.96 -13.95 4.07
C GLY A 253 9.08 -12.85 4.67
N VAL A 254 8.33 -12.21 3.79
CA VAL A 254 7.40 -11.11 4.09
C VAL A 254 5.96 -11.55 3.85
N LEU A 255 5.06 -11.17 4.76
CA LEU A 255 3.62 -11.15 4.55
C LEU A 255 3.18 -9.69 4.43
N HIS A 256 2.94 -9.23 3.20
CA HIS A 256 2.58 -7.84 2.91
C HIS A 256 1.06 -7.71 2.73
N LEU A 257 0.41 -7.17 3.75
CA LEU A 257 -1.02 -6.90 3.80
C LEU A 257 -1.27 -5.46 3.33
N TRP A 258 -2.30 -5.23 2.51
CA TRP A 258 -2.65 -3.88 2.10
C TRP A 258 -4.15 -3.63 2.02
N LEU A 259 -4.52 -2.36 2.11
CA LEU A 259 -5.90 -1.86 2.12
C LEU A 259 -5.97 -0.38 1.71
N HIS A 260 -7.18 0.16 1.60
CA HIS A 260 -7.44 1.59 1.47
C HIS A 260 -8.28 2.08 2.67
N PRO A 261 -8.12 3.34 3.11
CA PRO A 261 -9.02 3.93 4.10
C PRO A 261 -10.50 3.85 3.71
N HIS A 262 -10.82 3.98 2.42
CA HIS A 262 -12.19 3.92 1.92
C HIS A 262 -12.84 2.52 2.03
N ASN A 263 -12.06 1.47 2.32
CA ASN A 263 -12.60 0.11 2.45
C ASN A 263 -13.44 -0.11 3.72
N LEU A 264 -13.27 0.72 4.75
CA LEU A 264 -13.93 0.56 6.04
C LEU A 264 -15.37 1.11 6.07
N GLN A 265 -16.23 0.57 5.20
CA GLN A 265 -17.63 1.03 5.02
C GLN A 265 -18.63 0.49 6.05
N THR A 266 -18.28 -0.58 6.79
CA THR A 266 -19.21 -1.21 7.74
C THR A 266 -18.52 -1.56 9.06
N PRO A 267 -19.28 -1.71 10.17
CA PRO A 267 -18.72 -2.19 11.43
C PRO A 267 -17.99 -3.53 11.31
N ALA A 268 -18.44 -4.41 10.40
CA ALA A 268 -17.80 -5.68 10.14
C ALA A 268 -16.41 -5.52 9.49
N HIS A 269 -16.24 -4.55 8.59
CA HIS A 269 -14.93 -4.23 7.99
C HIS A 269 -13.94 -3.73 9.05
N TYR A 270 -14.40 -2.86 9.95
CA TYR A 270 -13.59 -2.40 11.07
C TYR A 270 -13.21 -3.55 12.03
N GLN A 271 -14.18 -4.42 12.36
CA GLN A 271 -13.94 -5.57 13.22
C GLN A 271 -12.99 -6.60 12.59
N ARG A 272 -13.04 -6.80 11.27
CA ARG A 272 -12.04 -7.59 10.52
C ARG A 272 -10.64 -7.05 10.75
N LEU A 273 -10.43 -5.77 10.47
CA LEU A 273 -9.11 -5.17 10.56
C LEU A 273 -8.61 -5.21 12.01
N ARG A 274 -9.42 -4.78 12.98
CA ARG A 274 -9.06 -4.86 14.40
C ARG A 274 -8.70 -6.29 14.84
N SER A 275 -9.39 -7.31 14.32
CA SER A 275 -9.08 -8.71 14.62
C SER A 275 -7.72 -9.15 14.06
N ILE A 276 -7.35 -8.66 12.87
CA ILE A 276 -6.05 -8.89 12.25
C ILE A 276 -4.95 -8.18 13.02
N ILE A 277 -5.08 -6.87 13.26
CA ILE A 277 -4.11 -6.03 13.98
C ILE A 277 -3.84 -6.58 15.39
N ARG A 278 -4.89 -6.94 16.14
CA ARG A 278 -4.74 -7.59 17.45
C ARG A 278 -3.98 -8.92 17.38
N TYR A 279 -4.15 -9.69 16.30
CA TYR A 279 -3.43 -10.94 16.13
C TYR A 279 -1.95 -10.71 15.80
N ILE A 280 -1.66 -9.72 14.96
CA ILE A 280 -0.29 -9.28 14.66
C ILE A 280 0.41 -8.87 15.96
N ASP A 281 -0.20 -7.99 16.76
CA ASP A 281 0.36 -7.55 18.03
C ASP A 281 0.66 -8.73 18.98
N ARG A 282 -0.27 -9.69 19.10
CA ARG A 282 -0.05 -10.91 19.89
C ARG A 282 1.19 -11.70 19.44
N ARG A 283 1.37 -11.86 18.12
CA ARG A 283 2.49 -12.64 17.55
C ARG A 283 3.81 -11.88 17.60
N ARG A 284 3.77 -10.56 17.46
CA ARG A 284 4.95 -9.69 17.65
C ARG A 284 5.45 -9.76 19.10
N ARG A 285 4.56 -9.73 20.10
CA ARG A 285 4.92 -9.82 21.54
C ARG A 285 5.51 -11.16 21.96
N THR A 286 5.36 -12.21 21.14
CA THR A 286 6.03 -13.50 21.35
C THR A 286 7.35 -13.61 20.57
N ASP A 287 7.85 -12.50 20.02
CA ASP A 287 9.06 -12.37 19.21
C ASP A 287 9.13 -13.35 18.02
N ASP A 288 7.97 -13.76 17.50
CA ASP A 288 7.88 -14.70 16.38
C ASP A 288 7.93 -14.00 15.01
N VAL A 289 7.62 -12.70 14.97
CA VAL A 289 7.52 -11.90 13.74
C VAL A 289 7.97 -10.46 13.97
N ARG A 290 8.50 -9.84 12.93
CA ARG A 290 8.70 -8.38 12.84
C ARG A 290 7.47 -7.73 12.23
N VAL A 291 7.23 -6.48 12.62
CA VAL A 291 6.24 -5.61 11.97
C VAL A 291 6.99 -4.37 11.53
N GLU A 292 7.06 -4.15 10.22
CA GLU A 292 7.94 -3.16 9.62
C GLU A 292 7.25 -2.44 8.47
N THR A 293 7.74 -1.25 8.16
CA THR A 293 7.34 -0.48 6.99
C THR A 293 8.10 -0.96 5.74
N MET A 294 7.68 -0.53 4.55
CA MET A 294 8.35 -0.87 3.29
C MET A 294 9.78 -0.34 3.26
N ALA A 295 10.03 0.91 3.69
CA ALA A 295 11.38 1.47 3.79
C ALA A 295 12.27 0.62 4.71
N THR A 296 11.80 0.24 5.90
CA THR A 296 12.60 -0.60 6.83
C THR A 296 12.95 -1.96 6.22
N VAL A 297 12.03 -2.56 5.46
CA VAL A 297 12.30 -3.80 4.72
C VAL A 297 13.36 -3.55 3.65
N ALA A 298 13.25 -2.47 2.89
CA ALA A 298 14.19 -2.12 1.83
C ALA A 298 15.61 -1.90 2.35
N ASP A 299 15.74 -1.16 3.45
CA ASP A 299 17.02 -0.92 4.11
C ASP A 299 17.70 -2.24 4.51
N ARG A 300 16.95 -3.14 5.16
CA ARG A 300 17.50 -4.45 5.52
C ARG A 300 17.98 -5.22 4.30
N VAL A 301 17.17 -5.31 3.24
CA VAL A 301 17.51 -6.06 2.02
C VAL A 301 18.80 -5.52 1.39
N ARG A 302 18.95 -4.20 1.35
CA ARG A 302 20.17 -3.54 0.83
C ARG A 302 21.39 -3.77 1.71
N HIS A 303 21.23 -3.79 3.03
CA HIS A 303 22.32 -4.07 3.97
C HIS A 303 22.77 -5.53 3.96
N GLU A 304 21.83 -6.47 3.80
CA GLU A 304 22.13 -7.91 3.69
C GLU A 304 22.79 -8.27 2.34
N GLY A 305 22.46 -7.55 1.27
CA GLY A 305 23.06 -7.72 -0.06
C GLY A 305 24.50 -7.16 -0.21
N ARG A 306 24.98 -6.33 0.73
CA ARG A 306 26.36 -5.81 0.69
C ARG A 306 27.34 -6.89 1.18
N PRO A 307 28.35 -7.31 0.40
CA PRO A 307 29.37 -8.22 0.91
C PRO A 307 30.04 -7.58 2.12
N ARG A 308 30.04 -8.29 3.26
CA ARG A 308 30.80 -7.86 4.44
C ARG A 308 32.26 -7.76 4.02
N HIS A 309 32.77 -6.55 3.82
CA HIS A 309 34.22 -6.34 3.77
C HIS A 309 34.76 -6.79 5.12
N LYS A 310 35.38 -7.98 5.14
CA LYS A 310 36.25 -8.37 6.24
C LYS A 310 37.33 -7.30 6.30
N SER A 311 37.27 -6.46 7.33
CA SER A 311 38.39 -5.60 7.70
C SER A 311 39.57 -6.52 7.98
N THR A 312 40.46 -6.63 6.99
CA THR A 312 41.80 -7.18 7.20
C THR A 312 42.55 -6.13 8.01
N THR A 313 42.51 -6.29 9.33
CA THR A 313 43.58 -5.81 10.19
C THR A 313 44.86 -6.47 9.71
N LEU A 314 45.72 -5.69 9.05
CA LEU A 314 47.11 -6.05 8.82
C LEU A 314 47.91 -5.73 10.09
N PRO A 315 48.94 -6.55 10.38
CA PRO A 315 49.58 -6.68 11.69
C PRO A 315 50.38 -5.46 12.16
#